data_AF-A0A835JSJ2-F1
#
_entry.id   AF-A0A835JSJ2-F1
#
_cell.length_a   1.000
_cell.length_b   1.000
_cell.length_c   1.000
_cell.angle_alpha   90.00
_cell.angle_beta   90.00
_cell.angle_gamma   90.00
#
_symmetry.space_group_name_H-M   'P 1'
#
loop_
_entity.id
_entity.type
_entity.pdbx_description
1 polymer ?
#
loop_
_entity_poly.entity_id
_entity_poly.type
_entity_poly.pdbx_seq_one_letter_code
_entity_poly.pdbx_strand_id
1 'polypeptide(L)' 'MANKVAALLVLCLVLVAAVELPKAAADEFGSCFNACEQQCKAGGQGQTFCEMKCDTDCFDKEIEGKLHIKFP' A
#
# COMPACT_ATOMS: atom_id res chain seq x y z
N MET A 1 -22.49 -36.34 -6.72
CA MET A 1 -21.22 -35.88 -6.10
C MET A 1 -20.78 -34.52 -6.63
N ALA A 2 -20.89 -34.27 -7.94
CA ALA A 2 -20.53 -32.99 -8.58
C ALA A 2 -21.16 -31.74 -7.94
N ASN A 3 -22.45 -31.77 -7.57
CA ASN A 3 -23.14 -30.60 -6.99
C ASN A 3 -22.56 -30.17 -5.63
N LYS A 4 -22.08 -31.12 -4.81
CA LYS A 4 -21.43 -30.80 -3.52
C LYS A 4 -20.05 -30.18 -3.72
N VAL A 5 -19.33 -30.61 -4.76
CA VAL A 5 -18.00 -30.07 -5.11
C VAL A 5 -18.14 -28.67 -5.70
N ALA A 6 -19.13 -28.45 -6.57
CA ALA A 6 -19.43 -27.14 -7.14
C ALA A 6 -19.82 -26.12 -6.05
N ALA A 7 -20.67 -26.52 -5.10
CA ALA A 7 -21.05 -25.65 -3.98
C ALA A 7 -19.86 -25.27 -3.09
N LEU A 8 -18.96 -26.22 -2.81
CA LEU A 8 -17.75 -25.96 -2.02
C LEU A 8 -16.78 -25.03 -2.75
N LEU A 9 -16.61 -25.22 -4.07
CA LEU A 9 -15.79 -24.33 -4.90
C LEU A 9 -16.36 -22.91 -4.95
N VAL A 10 -17.67 -22.76 -5.14
CA VAL A 10 -18.34 -21.45 -5.12
C VAL A 10 -18.19 -20.78 -3.75
N LEU A 11 -18.35 -21.52 -2.66
CA LEU A 11 -18.13 -20.99 -1.31
C LEU A 11 -16.69 -20.50 -1.11
N CYS A 12 -15.69 -21.29 -1.54
CA CYS A 12 -14.29 -20.88 -1.46
C CYS A 12 -14.00 -19.61 -2.26
N LEU A 13 -14.53 -19.48 -3.48
CA LEU A 13 -14.32 -18.29 -4.30
C LEU A 13 -14.96 -17.03 -3.69
N VAL A 14 -16.15 -17.18 -3.08
CA VAL A 14 -16.81 -16.07 -2.36
C VAL A 14 -16.01 -15.66 -1.11
N LEU A 15 -15.45 -16.63 -0.38
CA LEU A 15 -14.60 -16.36 0.77
C LEU A 15 -13.30 -15.65 0.39
N VAL A 16 -12.63 -16.08 -0.69
CA VAL A 16 -11.43 -15.41 -1.20
C VAL A 16 -11.77 -13.98 -1.65
N ALA A 17 -12.83 -13.78 -2.43
CA ALA A 17 -13.24 -12.44 -2.86
C ALA A 17 -13.56 -11.47 -1.70
N ALA A 18 -14.01 -11.98 -0.55
CA ALA A 18 -14.24 -11.18 0.66
C ALA A 18 -12.95 -10.82 1.41
N VAL A 19 -11.89 -11.62 1.26
CA VAL A 19 -10.57 -11.39 1.88
C VAL A 19 -9.71 -10.44 1.03
N GLU A 20 -9.95 -10.36 -0.28
CA GLU A 20 -9.16 -9.59 -1.25
C GLU A 20 -9.53 -8.10 -1.34
N LEU A 21 -10.12 -7.51 -0.31
CA LEU A 21 -10.02 -6.06 -0.11
C LEU A 21 -8.90 -5.81 0.91
N PRO A 22 -7.63 -5.68 0.48
CA PRO A 22 -6.65 -5.01 1.31
C PRO A 22 -7.21 -3.61 1.55
N LYS A 23 -7.77 -3.42 2.74
CA LYS A 23 -8.36 -2.18 3.20
C LYS A 23 -7.24 -1.15 3.18
N ALA A 24 -7.20 -0.37 2.10
CA ALA A 24 -6.42 0.85 1.94
C ALA A 24 -4.95 0.76 2.40
N ALA A 25 -4.11 -0.07 1.76
CA ALA A 25 -2.67 0.25 1.72
C ALA A 25 -2.44 1.67 1.10
N ALA A 26 -3.40 2.12 0.28
CA ALA A 26 -3.42 3.47 -0.28
C ALA A 26 -3.53 4.60 0.76
N ASP A 27 -4.06 4.38 1.97
CA ASP A 27 -4.24 5.46 2.96
C ASP A 27 -2.92 5.82 3.67
N GLU A 28 -2.09 4.83 4.01
CA GLU A 28 -0.82 5.06 4.71
C GLU A 28 0.22 5.71 3.81
N PHE A 29 0.39 5.19 2.59
CA PHE A 29 1.29 5.80 1.61
C PHE A 29 0.85 7.21 1.23
N GLY A 30 -0.46 7.40 0.96
CA GLY A 30 -1.01 8.70 0.60
C GLY A 30 -0.83 9.75 1.71
N SER A 31 -1.04 9.37 2.97
CA SER A 31 -0.81 10.24 4.12
C SER A 31 0.68 10.59 4.29
N CYS A 32 1.57 9.60 4.14
CA CYS A 32 3.01 9.82 4.18
C CYS A 32 3.46 10.79 3.08
N PHE A 33 3.05 10.53 1.85
CA PHE A 33 3.48 11.31 0.69
C PHE A 33 3.04 12.77 0.81
N ASN A 34 1.77 13.02 1.18
CA ASN A 34 1.25 14.38 1.31
C ASN A 34 1.99 15.17 2.41
N ALA A 35 2.24 14.53 3.56
CA ALA A 35 3.01 15.17 4.63
C ALA A 35 4.47 15.47 4.21
N CYS A 36 5.11 14.51 3.54
CA CYS A 36 6.48 14.68 3.03
C CYS A 36 6.56 15.80 1.99
N GLU A 37 5.63 15.82 1.03
CA GLU A 37 5.63 16.78 -0.07
C GLU A 37 5.43 18.20 0.46
N GLN A 38 4.53 18.40 1.43
CA GLN A 38 4.34 19.70 2.09
C GLN A 38 5.61 20.19 2.79
N GLN A 39 6.30 19.32 3.53
CA GLN A 39 7.55 19.67 4.20
C GLN A 39 8.68 19.96 3.21
N CYS A 40 8.79 19.14 2.15
CA CYS A 40 9.80 19.31 1.12
C CYS A 40 9.63 20.64 0.37
N LYS A 41 8.39 20.99 0.00
CA LYS A 41 8.05 22.27 -0.62
C LYS A 41 8.27 23.45 0.34
N ALA A 42 7.91 23.30 1.61
CA ALA A 42 8.17 24.32 2.63
C ALA A 42 9.69 24.59 2.81
N GLY A 43 10.53 23.59 2.53
CA GLY A 43 11.99 23.71 2.46
C GLY A 43 12.53 24.37 1.18
N GLY A 44 11.65 24.87 0.29
CA GLY A 44 12.03 25.57 -0.93
C GLY A 44 12.48 24.66 -2.07
N GLN A 45 12.22 23.35 -2.00
CA GLN A 45 12.59 22.40 -3.05
C GLN A 45 11.55 22.41 -4.20
N GLY A 46 11.98 22.01 -5.39
CA GLY A 46 11.12 21.93 -6.57
C GLY A 46 10.15 20.73 -6.55
N GLN A 47 9.03 20.84 -7.28
CA GLN A 47 7.99 19.81 -7.36
C GLN A 47 8.55 18.42 -7.66
N THR A 48 9.26 18.26 -8.78
CA THR A 48 9.78 16.95 -9.22
C THR A 48 10.78 16.34 -8.24
N PHE A 49 11.57 17.18 -7.57
CA PHE A 49 12.49 16.70 -6.52
C PHE A 49 11.71 16.15 -5.33
N CYS A 50 10.69 16.88 -4.88
CA CYS A 50 9.85 16.44 -3.78
C CYS A 50 9.08 15.17 -4.11
N GLU A 51 8.56 15.05 -5.33
CA GLU A 51 7.87 13.84 -5.78
C GLU A 51 8.78 12.61 -5.72
N MET A 52 9.96 12.64 -6.36
CA MET A 52 10.89 11.49 -6.32
C MET A 52 11.35 11.15 -4.91
N LYS A 53 11.66 12.17 -4.10
CA LYS A 53 12.10 11.97 -2.72
C LYS A 53 11.00 11.32 -1.88
N CYS A 54 9.80 11.89 -1.90
CA CYS A 54 8.71 11.42 -1.06
C CYS A 54 8.16 10.07 -1.49
N ASP A 55 8.22 9.74 -2.78
CA ASP A 55 7.90 8.41 -3.28
C ASP A 55 8.85 7.36 -2.67
N THR A 56 10.15 7.62 -2.72
CA THR A 56 11.18 6.73 -2.15
C THR A 56 11.06 6.62 -0.63
N ASP A 57 11.02 7.76 0.09
CA ASP A 57 10.98 7.78 1.56
C ASP A 57 9.73 7.07 2.12
N CYS A 58 8.58 7.21 1.44
CA CYS A 58 7.34 6.56 1.86
C CYS A 58 7.26 5.10 1.45
N PHE A 59 7.87 4.73 0.32
CA PHE A 59 8.01 3.33 -0.06
C PHE A 59 8.88 2.57 0.95
N ASP A 60 10.04 3.12 1.32
CA ASP A 60 10.93 2.51 2.30
C ASP A 60 10.24 2.32 3.65
N LYS A 61 9.46 3.31 4.11
CA LYS A 61 8.64 3.18 5.33
C LYS A 61 7.59 2.08 5.23
N GLU A 62 6.93 1.93 4.09
CA GLU A 62 5.95 0.87 3.90
C GLU A 62 6.62 -0.51 3.97
N ILE A 63 7.80 -0.65 3.36
CA ILE A 63 8.57 -1.90 3.38
C ILE A 63 9.13 -2.18 4.78
N GLU A 64 9.66 -1.18 5.49
CA GLU A 64 10.11 -1.31 6.88
C GLU A 64 8.95 -1.77 7.78
N GLY A 65 7.75 -1.19 7.61
CA GLY A 65 6.56 -1.53 8.39
C GLY A 65 6.02 -2.94 8.10
N LYS A 66 6.10 -3.41 6.85
CA LYS A 66 5.57 -4.73 6.44
C LYS A 66 6.57 -5.88 6.62
N LEU A 67 7.86 -5.62 6.38
CA LEU A 67 8.89 -6.66 6.36
C LEU A 67 9.83 -6.59 7.59
N HIS A 68 9.82 -5.52 8.38
CA HIS A 68 10.82 -5.25 9.43
C HIS A 68 12.27 -5.29 8.90
N ILE A 69 12.47 -4.93 7.63
CA ILE A 69 13.79 -4.88 6.98
C ILE A 69 14.10 -3.41 6.69
N LYS A 70 15.25 -2.94 7.19
CA LYS A 70 15.80 -1.65 6.80
C LYS A 70 16.53 -1.78 5.48
N PHE A 71 16.11 -1.04 4.46
CA PHE A 71 16.92 -0.86 3.26
C PHE A 71 18.06 0.15 3.54
N PRO A 72 19.31 -0.16 3.13
CA PRO A 72 20.48 0.67 3.38
C PRO A 72 20.57 1.91 2.49
#